data_AF-A0A3N5X535-F1
#
_entry.id   AF-A0A3N5X535-F1
#
_cell.length_a   1.000
_cell.length_b   1.000
_cell.length_c   1.000
_cell.angle_alpha   90.00
_cell.angle_beta   90.00
_cell.angle_gamma   90.00
#
_symmetry.space_group_name_H-M   'P 1'
#
loop_
_entity.id
_entity.type
_entity.pdbx_description
1 polymer ?
#
loop_
_entity_poly.entity_id
_entity_poly.type
_entity_poly.pdbx_seq_one_letter_code
_entity_poly.pdbx_strand_id
1 'polypeptide(L)'
;MAVAYLQEEDDSKIAPTVENMEEAIALMGSLTLSRFSQFYSVERTLRYYRHDGVFDVLKFKGADLKNNTDVVTQSGSAMPKSKAARQQYTLELVGLGILQDKKKIEEMLEIGMGEKTSEEKAVAQAERENAFMRHGLPKELYKPGEHMDEQTEKVAVAVPVKRYHNHELHMQVHTDELLEPEYDELAVKQPEILRLFDEHIAQHQQFLEEAMQKQMEAAMAAKGAPGGMPAGQQPTNGATPPGPESAAGQPPEAQFRQITEVPTGGGSGELSAMTMRPGPT
;
A
#
# COMPACT_ATOMS: atom_id res chain seq x y z
N MET A 1 -28.37 6.19 27.90
CA MET A 1 -28.96 4.83 27.78
C MET A 1 -30.31 4.81 27.04
N ALA A 2 -31.20 5.79 27.21
CA ALA A 2 -32.51 5.76 26.51
C ALA A 2 -32.43 5.86 24.97
N VAL A 3 -31.46 6.60 24.40
CA VAL A 3 -31.35 6.78 22.94
C VAL A 3 -30.93 5.50 22.21
N ALA A 4 -29.99 4.73 22.78
CA ALA A 4 -29.53 3.47 22.17
C ALA A 4 -30.62 2.41 22.15
N TYR A 5 -31.41 2.30 23.23
CA TYR A 5 -32.56 1.40 23.31
C TYR A 5 -33.65 1.77 22.28
N LEU A 6 -33.90 3.07 22.08
CA LEU A 6 -34.85 3.54 21.07
C LEU A 6 -34.36 3.26 19.64
N GLN A 7 -33.05 3.35 19.39
CA GLN A 7 -32.47 3.00 18.09
C GLN A 7 -32.60 1.49 17.82
N GLU A 8 -32.33 0.66 18.81
CA GLU A 8 -32.47 -0.81 18.68
C GLU A 8 -33.93 -1.24 18.46
N GLU A 9 -34.89 -0.56 19.12
CA GLU A 9 -36.32 -0.80 18.91
C GLU A 9 -36.78 -0.36 17.51
N ASP A 10 -36.23 0.72 16.98
CA ASP A 10 -36.52 1.23 15.63
C ASP A 10 -35.92 0.30 14.56
N ASP A 11 -34.67 -0.11 14.73
CA ASP A 11 -33.97 -1.08 13.87
C ASP A 11 -34.73 -2.41 13.80
N SER A 12 -35.25 -2.89 14.94
CA SER A 12 -36.07 -4.11 14.99
C SER A 12 -37.38 -4.00 14.21
N LYS A 13 -37.96 -2.80 14.11
CA LYS A 13 -39.21 -2.56 13.37
C LYS A 13 -38.99 -2.50 11.86
N ILE A 14 -37.87 -1.91 11.43
CA ILE A 14 -37.55 -1.79 10.00
C ILE A 14 -36.90 -3.06 9.42
N ALA A 15 -36.31 -3.91 10.27
CA ALA A 15 -35.65 -5.16 9.88
C ALA A 15 -36.43 -6.00 8.84
N PRO A 16 -37.72 -6.36 9.04
CA PRO A 16 -38.44 -7.18 8.05
C PRO A 16 -38.65 -6.46 6.72
N THR A 17 -38.72 -5.12 6.71
CA THR A 17 -38.81 -4.36 5.46
C THR A 17 -37.47 -4.39 4.72
N VAL A 18 -36.38 -4.25 5.46
CA VAL A 18 -35.01 -4.31 4.91
C VAL A 18 -34.70 -5.69 4.37
N GLU A 19 -35.05 -6.76 5.08
CA GLU A 19 -34.87 -8.15 4.62
C GLU A 19 -35.61 -8.40 3.29
N ASN A 20 -36.87 -7.98 3.19
CA ASN A 20 -37.64 -8.09 1.95
C ASN A 20 -37.00 -7.28 0.80
N MET A 21 -36.43 -6.11 1.09
CA MET A 21 -35.70 -5.32 0.09
C MET A 21 -34.40 -6.00 -0.35
N GLU A 22 -33.65 -6.57 0.59
CA GLU A 22 -32.41 -7.31 0.31
C GLU A 22 -32.69 -8.55 -0.56
N GLU A 23 -33.73 -9.34 -0.23
CA GLU A 23 -34.19 -10.46 -1.06
C GLU A 23 -34.63 -10.02 -2.46
N ALA A 24 -35.36 -8.91 -2.57
CA ALA A 24 -35.79 -8.37 -3.85
C ALA A 24 -34.59 -7.93 -4.71
N ILE A 25 -33.58 -7.30 -4.11
CA ILE A 25 -32.35 -6.87 -4.79
C ILE A 25 -31.54 -8.09 -5.24
N ALA A 26 -31.39 -9.11 -4.38
CA ALA A 26 -30.75 -10.37 -4.73
C ALA A 26 -31.42 -11.02 -5.94
N LEU A 27 -32.74 -11.16 -5.91
CA LEU A 27 -33.51 -11.73 -7.02
C LEU A 27 -33.35 -10.91 -8.32
N MET A 28 -33.43 -9.58 -8.23
CA MET A 28 -33.24 -8.69 -9.38
C MET A 28 -31.83 -8.81 -9.97
N GLY A 29 -30.81 -8.93 -9.12
CA GLY A 29 -29.43 -9.19 -9.53
C GLY A 29 -29.31 -10.51 -10.28
N SER A 30 -29.84 -11.59 -9.71
CA SER A 30 -29.81 -12.92 -10.32
C SER A 30 -30.55 -12.97 -11.66
N LEU A 31 -31.72 -12.35 -11.75
CA LEU A 31 -32.46 -12.25 -13.01
C LEU A 31 -31.70 -11.45 -14.07
N THR A 32 -31.06 -10.35 -13.68
CA THR A 32 -30.26 -9.52 -14.59
C THR A 32 -29.06 -10.29 -15.14
N LEU A 33 -28.32 -10.98 -14.26
CA LEU A 33 -27.19 -11.83 -14.69
C LEU A 33 -27.64 -12.99 -15.56
N SER A 34 -28.80 -13.60 -15.27
CA SER A 34 -29.41 -14.63 -16.12
C SER A 34 -29.68 -14.13 -17.53
N ARG A 35 -30.20 -12.90 -17.66
CA ARG A 35 -30.42 -12.27 -18.97
C ARG A 35 -29.12 -11.94 -19.68
N PHE A 36 -28.09 -11.48 -18.98
CA PHE A 36 -26.77 -11.29 -19.57
C PHE A 36 -26.15 -12.60 -20.06
N SER A 37 -26.23 -13.68 -19.29
CA SER A 37 -25.76 -15.00 -19.72
C SER A 37 -26.44 -15.44 -21.04
N GLN A 38 -27.76 -15.24 -21.15
CA GLN A 38 -28.55 -15.66 -22.32
C GLN A 38 -28.33 -14.79 -23.57
N PHE A 39 -28.26 -13.46 -23.41
CA PHE A 39 -28.35 -12.53 -24.54
C PHE A 39 -27.05 -11.81 -24.89
N TYR A 40 -26.02 -11.83 -24.03
CA TYR A 40 -24.73 -11.19 -24.35
C TYR A 40 -23.84 -12.15 -25.15
N SER A 41 -24.16 -12.28 -26.44
CA SER A 41 -23.41 -13.10 -27.40
C SER A 41 -22.16 -12.40 -27.96
N VAL A 42 -22.17 -11.07 -27.99
CA VAL A 42 -21.06 -10.23 -28.48
C VAL A 42 -20.28 -9.65 -27.30
N GLU A 43 -18.96 -9.59 -27.42
CA GLU A 43 -18.06 -8.99 -26.43
C GLU A 43 -18.37 -7.48 -26.26
N ARG A 44 -18.50 -7.04 -25.01
CA ARG A 44 -18.72 -5.65 -24.64
C ARG A 44 -17.58 -5.15 -23.77
N THR A 45 -17.21 -3.89 -23.96
CA THR A 45 -16.17 -3.24 -23.17
C THR A 45 -16.79 -2.55 -21.96
N LEU A 46 -16.45 -2.99 -20.76
CA LEU A 46 -16.83 -2.39 -19.48
C LEU A 46 -15.68 -1.52 -18.98
N ARG A 47 -16.01 -0.28 -18.59
CA ARG A 47 -15.09 0.59 -17.87
C ARG A 47 -15.50 0.61 -16.41
N TYR A 48 -14.57 0.32 -15.50
CA TYR A 48 -14.82 0.38 -14.07
C TYR A 48 -13.71 1.18 -13.39
N TYR A 49 -14.06 1.82 -12.28
CA TYR A 49 -13.11 2.60 -11.49
C TYR A 49 -12.58 1.73 -10.37
N ARG A 50 -11.26 1.63 -10.28
CA ARG A 50 -10.58 1.03 -9.14
C ARG A 50 -10.55 2.03 -7.98
N HIS A 51 -10.33 1.54 -6.77
CA HIS A 51 -10.27 2.33 -5.54
C HIS A 51 -9.23 3.47 -5.59
N ASP A 52 -8.21 3.34 -6.44
CA ASP A 52 -7.17 4.35 -6.67
C ASP A 52 -7.61 5.50 -7.59
N GLY A 53 -8.79 5.42 -8.20
CA GLY A 53 -9.33 6.39 -9.16
C GLY A 53 -8.87 6.19 -10.60
N VAL A 54 -8.10 5.13 -10.88
CA VAL A 54 -7.73 4.74 -12.24
C VAL A 54 -8.88 3.94 -12.85
N PHE A 55 -9.16 4.17 -14.14
CA PHE A 55 -10.15 3.38 -14.86
C PHE A 55 -9.49 2.17 -15.51
N ASP A 56 -10.05 1.00 -15.24
CA ASP A 56 -9.68 -0.24 -15.91
C ASP A 56 -10.75 -0.60 -16.95
N VAL A 57 -10.31 -1.35 -17.97
CA VAL A 57 -11.17 -1.78 -19.08
C VAL A 57 -11.23 -3.30 -19.11
N LEU A 58 -12.42 -3.85 -18.85
CA LEU A 58 -12.69 -5.28 -18.91
C LEU A 58 -13.52 -5.60 -20.16
N LYS A 59 -13.08 -6.59 -20.93
CA LYS A 59 -13.89 -7.20 -21.98
C LYS A 59 -14.77 -8.27 -21.35
N PHE A 60 -16.08 -8.18 -21.58
CA PHE A 60 -17.06 -9.07 -20.96
C PHE A 60 -18.01 -9.64 -21.99
N LYS A 61 -18.26 -10.95 -21.88
CA LYS A 61 -19.25 -11.70 -22.66
C LYS A 61 -20.08 -12.56 -21.70
N GLY A 62 -21.32 -12.86 -22.08
CA GLY A 62 -22.22 -13.69 -21.25
C GLY A 62 -21.65 -15.06 -20.87
N ALA A 63 -20.78 -15.64 -21.72
CA ALA A 63 -20.09 -16.89 -21.45
C ALA A 63 -19.13 -16.82 -20.25
N ASP A 64 -18.60 -15.64 -19.92
CA ASP A 64 -17.66 -15.44 -18.81
C ASP A 64 -18.33 -15.65 -17.45
N LEU A 65 -19.67 -15.52 -17.37
CA LEU A 65 -20.44 -15.80 -16.16
C LEU A 65 -20.48 -17.30 -15.81
N LYS A 66 -20.17 -18.21 -16.75
CA LYS A 66 -20.20 -19.67 -16.53
C LYS A 66 -21.50 -20.19 -15.90
N ASN A 67 -22.63 -19.54 -16.19
CA ASN A 67 -23.93 -19.79 -15.56
C ASN A 67 -23.96 -19.61 -14.02
N ASN A 68 -22.97 -18.93 -13.45
CA ASN A 68 -22.98 -18.50 -12.07
C ASN A 68 -23.74 -17.17 -11.96
N THR A 69 -25.07 -17.25 -11.89
CA THR A 69 -25.96 -16.08 -11.85
C THR A 69 -26.68 -15.95 -10.53
N ASP A 70 -26.20 -16.62 -9.48
CA ASP A 70 -26.78 -16.54 -8.14
C ASP A 70 -26.16 -15.38 -7.37
N VAL A 71 -26.99 -14.42 -6.98
CA VAL A 71 -26.60 -13.23 -6.23
C VAL A 71 -27.21 -13.31 -4.85
N VAL A 72 -26.37 -13.27 -3.83
CA VAL A 72 -26.78 -13.18 -2.43
C VAL A 72 -26.41 -11.81 -1.88
N THR A 73 -27.34 -11.18 -1.16
CA THR A 73 -27.09 -9.94 -0.43
C THR A 73 -26.55 -10.25 0.95
N GLN A 74 -25.60 -9.45 1.41
CA GLN A 74 -25.13 -9.54 2.79
C GLN A 74 -26.23 -9.01 3.73
N SER A 75 -26.72 -9.84 4.64
CA SER A 75 -27.78 -9.46 5.58
C SER A 75 -27.38 -8.21 6.39
N GLY A 76 -28.29 -7.24 6.46
CA GLY A 76 -28.08 -5.99 7.19
C GLY A 76 -27.15 -5.00 6.49
N SER A 77 -26.89 -5.20 5.19
CA SER A 77 -26.18 -4.24 4.36
C SER A 77 -27.00 -2.96 4.13
N ALA A 78 -28.32 -3.11 4.04
CA ALA A 78 -29.27 -2.01 3.84
C ALA A 78 -29.80 -1.40 5.15
N MET A 79 -29.40 -1.94 6.31
CA MET A 79 -29.74 -1.36 7.61
C MET A 79 -29.04 -0.01 7.80
N PRO A 80 -29.73 1.00 8.37
CA PRO A 80 -29.11 2.28 8.69
C PRO A 80 -27.94 2.09 9.66
N LYS A 81 -26.72 2.36 9.22
CA LYS A 81 -25.55 2.32 10.10
C LYS A 81 -25.31 3.71 10.69
N SER A 82 -25.32 3.82 12.02
CA SER A 82 -24.96 5.07 12.70
C SER A 82 -23.46 5.36 12.52
N LYS A 83 -23.15 6.44 11.79
CA LYS A 83 -21.76 6.91 11.56
C LYS A 83 -21.03 7.16 12.88
N ALA A 84 -21.70 7.81 13.83
CA ALA A 84 -21.14 8.10 15.15
C ALA A 84 -20.85 6.82 15.95
N ALA A 85 -21.75 5.83 15.91
CA ALA A 85 -21.53 4.55 16.58
C ALA A 85 -20.37 3.77 15.96
N ARG A 86 -20.25 3.77 14.63
CA ARG A 86 -19.12 3.16 13.91
C ARG A 86 -17.80 3.83 14.30
N GLN A 87 -17.76 5.15 14.33
CA GLN A 87 -16.56 5.90 14.71
C GLN A 87 -16.14 5.59 16.15
N GLN A 88 -17.10 5.57 17.09
CA GLN A 88 -16.83 5.24 18.49
C GLN A 88 -16.32 3.81 18.67
N TYR A 89 -16.95 2.83 18.01
CA TYR A 89 -16.50 1.44 18.03
C TYR A 89 -15.10 1.28 17.43
N THR A 90 -14.79 2.03 16.37
CA THR A 90 -13.45 2.05 15.77
C THR A 90 -12.41 2.59 16.74
N LEU A 91 -12.69 3.72 17.40
CA LEU A 91 -11.80 4.28 18.42
C LEU A 91 -11.59 3.33 19.60
N GLU A 92 -12.61 2.57 19.99
CA GLU A 92 -12.49 1.54 21.02
C GLU A 92 -11.58 0.39 20.57
N LEU A 93 -11.75 -0.12 19.35
CA LEU A 93 -10.87 -1.14 18.78
C LEU A 93 -9.40 -0.68 18.69
N VAL A 94 -9.19 0.59 18.34
CA VAL A 94 -7.86 1.22 18.33
C VAL A 94 -7.30 1.34 19.75
N GLY A 95 -8.11 1.79 20.71
CA GLY A 95 -7.72 1.91 22.11
C GLY A 95 -7.38 0.56 22.77
N LEU A 96 -8.06 -0.51 22.35
CA LEU A 96 -7.76 -1.89 22.74
C LEU A 96 -6.57 -2.51 22.00
N GLY A 97 -6.01 -1.81 21.01
CA GLY A 97 -4.89 -2.27 20.20
C GLY A 97 -5.22 -3.40 19.23
N ILE A 98 -6.50 -3.70 19.01
CA ILE A 98 -6.98 -4.75 18.06
C ILE A 98 -6.84 -4.26 16.62
N LEU A 99 -7.16 -2.99 16.39
CA LEU A 99 -7.04 -2.35 15.08
C LEU A 99 -5.83 -1.42 15.09
N GLN A 100 -4.77 -1.78 14.36
CA GLN A 100 -3.53 -0.99 14.29
C GLN A 100 -3.23 -0.46 12.88
N ASP A 101 -3.88 -1.01 11.86
CA ASP A 101 -3.71 -0.55 10.49
C ASP A 101 -4.34 0.84 10.31
N LYS A 102 -3.47 1.84 10.09
CA LYS A 102 -3.85 3.24 9.90
C LYS A 102 -4.87 3.43 8.80
N LYS A 103 -4.75 2.71 7.68
CA LYS A 103 -5.66 2.88 6.52
C LYS A 103 -7.05 2.37 6.86
N LYS A 104 -7.12 1.21 7.51
CA LYS A 104 -8.38 0.61 7.94
C LYS A 104 -9.07 1.45 9.01
N ILE A 105 -8.30 2.09 9.89
CA ILE A 105 -8.82 3.05 10.86
C ILE A 105 -9.42 4.28 10.15
N GLU A 106 -8.70 4.88 9.21
CA GLU A 106 -9.16 6.04 8.44
C GLU A 106 -10.45 5.72 7.66
N GLU A 107 -10.51 4.56 7.01
CA GLU A 107 -11.68 4.06 6.30
C GLU A 107 -12.88 3.85 7.24
N MET A 108 -12.68 3.16 8.37
CA MET A 108 -13.74 2.88 9.33
C MET A 108 -14.23 4.14 10.05
N LEU A 109 -13.34 5.13 10.26
CA LEU A 109 -13.69 6.44 10.77
C LEU A 109 -14.36 7.34 9.72
N GLU A 110 -14.41 6.92 8.45
CA GLU A 110 -14.86 7.72 7.31
C GLU A 110 -14.20 9.12 7.31
N ILE A 111 -12.96 9.18 7.79
CA ILE A 111 -12.13 10.37 7.66
C ILE A 111 -11.79 10.39 6.18
N GLY A 112 -12.30 11.41 5.49
CA GLY A 112 -12.14 11.53 4.04
C GLY A 112 -10.70 11.23 3.67
N MET A 113 -10.53 10.34 2.68
CA MET A 113 -9.22 9.91 2.21
C MET A 113 -8.34 11.15 2.09
N GLY A 114 -7.36 11.26 2.98
CA GLY A 114 -6.44 12.38 2.96
C GLY A 114 -5.71 12.43 1.62
N GLU A 115 -4.85 13.42 1.44
CA GLU A 115 -3.94 13.35 0.31
C GLU A 115 -3.15 12.04 0.36
N LYS A 116 -3.14 11.31 -0.76
CA LYS A 116 -2.36 10.07 -0.89
C LYS A 116 -0.95 10.34 -0.40
N THR A 117 -0.50 9.50 0.52
CA THR A 117 0.86 9.52 1.05
C THR A 117 1.87 9.37 -0.11
N SER A 118 3.11 9.79 0.12
CA SER A 118 4.18 9.57 -0.87
C SER A 118 4.36 8.09 -1.21
N GLU A 119 4.18 7.21 -0.23
CA GLU A 119 4.24 5.76 -0.40
C GLU A 119 3.10 5.25 -1.28
N GLU A 120 1.86 5.67 -1.04
CA GLU A 120 0.71 5.29 -1.88
C GLU A 120 0.84 5.78 -3.31
N LYS A 121 1.40 6.98 -3.50
CA LYS A 121 1.70 7.51 -4.84
C LYS A 121 2.76 6.66 -5.55
N ALA A 122 3.76 6.18 -4.81
CA ALA A 122 4.81 5.31 -5.33
C ALA A 122 4.27 3.90 -5.67
N VAL A 123 3.45 3.30 -4.81
CA VAL A 123 2.79 2.01 -5.10
C VAL A 123 1.92 2.12 -6.35
N ALA A 124 1.01 3.10 -6.37
CA ALA A 124 0.14 3.31 -7.52
C ALA A 124 0.93 3.64 -8.80
N GLN A 125 2.13 4.21 -8.67
CA GLN A 125 3.02 4.40 -9.80
C GLN A 125 3.56 3.06 -10.31
N ALA A 126 4.16 2.24 -9.44
CA ALA A 126 4.70 0.95 -9.81
C ALA A 126 3.63 0.02 -10.43
N GLU A 127 2.41 0.00 -9.86
CA GLU A 127 1.28 -0.76 -10.41
C GLU A 127 0.90 -0.34 -11.84
N ARG A 128 0.91 0.97 -12.14
CA ARG A 128 0.68 1.46 -13.51
C ARG A 128 1.78 1.01 -14.45
N GLU A 129 3.03 0.99 -13.99
CA GLU A 129 4.18 0.53 -14.77
C GLU A 129 4.09 -0.98 -15.03
N ASN A 130 3.65 -1.81 -14.06
CA ASN A 130 3.33 -3.24 -14.27
C ASN A 130 2.31 -3.42 -15.40
N ALA A 131 1.24 -2.63 -15.39
CA ALA A 131 0.22 -2.70 -16.43
C ALA A 131 0.79 -2.39 -17.82
N PHE A 132 1.67 -1.38 -17.94
CA PHE A 132 2.33 -1.05 -19.20
C PHE A 132 3.32 -2.13 -19.65
N MET A 133 4.07 -2.72 -18.72
CA MET A 133 5.01 -3.80 -19.03
C MET A 133 4.27 -5.07 -19.47
N ARG A 134 3.14 -5.38 -18.84
CA ARG A 134 2.34 -6.57 -19.14
C ARG A 134 1.49 -6.44 -20.41
N HIS A 135 0.87 -5.29 -20.62
CA HIS A 135 -0.13 -5.09 -21.69
C HIS A 135 0.31 -4.15 -22.81
N GLY A 136 1.48 -3.52 -22.67
CA GLY A 136 1.97 -2.46 -23.57
C GLY A 136 1.41 -1.08 -23.22
N LEU A 137 1.97 -0.04 -23.85
CA LEU A 137 1.42 1.32 -23.73
C LEU A 137 0.05 1.41 -24.41
N PRO A 138 -0.95 2.06 -23.79
CA PRO A 138 -2.15 2.44 -24.51
C PRO A 138 -1.81 3.34 -25.71
N LYS A 139 -2.42 3.04 -26.86
CA LYS A 139 -2.20 3.70 -28.16
C LYS A 139 -2.40 5.23 -28.15
N GLU A 140 -2.99 5.78 -27.09
CA GLU A 140 -3.24 7.21 -26.86
C GLU A 140 -2.05 7.96 -26.23
N LEU A 141 -1.19 7.26 -25.46
CA LEU A 141 0.09 7.82 -24.97
C LEU A 141 1.22 7.67 -26.00
N TYR A 142 0.95 6.96 -27.10
CA TYR A 142 1.87 6.75 -28.20
C TYR A 142 2.02 8.04 -29.02
N LYS A 143 3.23 8.62 -29.01
CA LYS A 143 3.62 9.67 -29.97
C LYS A 143 4.33 8.99 -31.15
N PRO A 144 3.72 8.89 -32.34
CA PRO A 144 4.38 8.32 -33.50
C PRO A 144 5.48 9.29 -33.95
N GLY A 145 6.73 8.97 -33.64
CA GLY A 145 7.87 9.83 -33.98
C GLY A 145 9.24 9.14 -34.02
N GLU A 146 9.38 7.94 -33.46
CA GLU A 146 10.65 7.20 -33.51
C GLU A 146 10.39 5.78 -34.01
N HIS A 147 11.14 5.41 -35.03
CA HIS A 147 11.01 4.20 -35.83
C HIS A 147 10.89 2.91 -34.99
N MET A 148 9.69 2.35 -34.91
CA MET A 148 9.47 0.94 -34.57
C MET A 148 8.61 0.35 -35.69
N ASP A 149 9.14 -0.66 -36.37
CA ASP A 149 8.48 -1.33 -37.49
C ASP A 149 7.13 -1.95 -37.06
N GLU A 150 6.20 -2.04 -38.00
CA GLU A 150 4.82 -2.54 -37.83
C GLU A 150 4.75 -4.00 -37.34
N GLN A 151 5.85 -4.76 -37.42
CA GLN A 151 5.98 -6.11 -36.86
C GLN A 151 6.38 -6.15 -35.37
N THR A 152 6.59 -4.98 -34.77
CA THR A 152 7.05 -4.77 -33.38
C THR A 152 5.88 -4.34 -32.47
N GLU A 153 4.63 -4.53 -32.91
CA GLU A 153 3.38 -4.04 -32.27
C GLU A 153 3.05 -4.72 -30.91
N LYS A 154 3.95 -5.55 -30.38
CA LYS A 154 3.88 -6.13 -29.02
C LYS A 154 5.19 -6.03 -28.25
N VAL A 155 6.07 -5.09 -28.61
CA VAL A 155 7.32 -4.90 -27.87
C VAL A 155 7.04 -4.02 -26.66
N ALA A 156 6.96 -4.69 -25.51
CA ALA A 156 7.59 -4.31 -24.26
C ALA A 156 8.10 -2.86 -24.27
N VAL A 157 7.24 -1.94 -23.89
CA VAL A 157 7.65 -0.54 -23.76
C VAL A 157 8.59 -0.47 -22.58
N ALA A 158 9.85 -0.11 -22.83
CA ALA A 158 10.79 0.25 -21.79
C ALA A 158 10.25 1.45 -21.00
N VAL A 159 9.74 1.19 -19.79
CA VAL A 159 9.32 2.24 -18.87
C VAL A 159 10.57 2.81 -18.22
N PRO A 160 10.86 4.12 -18.36
CA PRO A 160 12.09 4.69 -17.84
C PRO A 160 12.03 4.87 -16.32
N VAL A 161 13.06 4.36 -15.63
CA VAL A 161 13.28 4.62 -14.20
C VAL A 161 13.74 6.06 -13.99
N LYS A 162 13.17 6.74 -12.99
CA LYS A 162 13.47 8.15 -12.70
C LYS A 162 14.04 8.30 -11.30
N ARG A 163 14.93 9.29 -11.14
CA ARG A 163 15.68 9.57 -9.89
C ARG A 163 14.81 9.83 -8.65
N TYR A 164 13.55 10.23 -8.82
CA TYR A 164 12.66 10.58 -7.70
C TYR A 164 11.74 9.44 -7.27
N HIS A 165 11.87 8.26 -7.88
CA HIS A 165 11.07 7.10 -7.46
C HIS A 165 11.51 6.65 -6.07
N ASN A 166 10.57 6.10 -5.30
CA ASN A 166 10.93 5.36 -4.09
C ASN A 166 11.43 3.97 -4.54
N HIS A 167 12.72 3.87 -4.86
CA HIS A 167 13.27 2.71 -5.55
C HIS A 167 13.07 1.39 -4.80
N GLU A 168 13.20 1.40 -3.46
CA GLU A 168 12.98 0.24 -2.61
C GLU A 168 11.54 -0.29 -2.71
N LEU A 169 10.56 0.59 -2.49
CA LEU A 169 9.14 0.20 -2.54
C LEU A 169 8.70 -0.18 -3.96
N HIS A 170 9.23 0.50 -4.96
CA HIS A 170 8.91 0.26 -6.37
C HIS A 170 9.41 -1.12 -6.83
N MET A 171 10.60 -1.54 -6.38
CA MET A 171 11.11 -2.90 -6.61
C MET A 171 10.27 -3.97 -5.92
N GLN A 172 9.80 -3.73 -4.70
CA GLN A 172 8.94 -4.66 -3.98
C GLN A 172 7.64 -4.90 -4.75
N VAL A 173 6.97 -3.85 -5.21
CA VAL A 173 5.73 -3.96 -6.00
C VAL A 173 5.94 -4.71 -7.33
N HIS A 174 7.08 -4.52 -8.00
CA HIS A 174 7.40 -5.32 -9.19
C HIS A 174 7.66 -6.79 -8.87
N THR A 175 8.34 -7.07 -7.76
CA THR A 175 8.65 -8.44 -7.34
C THR A 175 7.38 -9.18 -6.92
N ASP A 176 6.49 -8.51 -6.19
CA ASP A 176 5.20 -9.08 -5.79
C ASP A 176 4.35 -9.46 -7.02
N GLU A 177 4.32 -8.60 -8.04
CA GLU A 177 3.65 -8.90 -9.31
C GLU A 177 4.24 -10.14 -10.01
N LEU A 178 5.57 -10.31 -10.00
CA LEU A 178 6.24 -11.47 -10.60
C LEU A 178 5.98 -12.78 -9.84
N LEU A 179 5.56 -12.71 -8.58
CA LEU A 179 5.24 -13.88 -7.75
C LEU A 179 3.81 -14.40 -8.00
N GLU A 180 2.98 -13.66 -8.73
CA GLU A 180 1.62 -14.07 -9.04
C GLU A 180 1.60 -15.26 -10.03
N PRO A 181 0.68 -16.24 -9.86
CA PRO A 181 0.62 -17.45 -10.70
C PRO A 181 0.50 -17.17 -12.20
N GLU A 182 -0.08 -16.04 -12.58
CA GLU A 182 -0.21 -15.63 -13.98
C GLU A 182 1.15 -15.42 -14.65
N TYR A 183 2.21 -15.10 -13.89
CA TYR A 183 3.56 -14.92 -14.42
C TYR A 183 4.27 -16.23 -14.72
N ASP A 184 3.95 -17.32 -14.03
CA ASP A 184 4.44 -18.66 -14.39
C ASP A 184 3.97 -19.04 -15.82
N GLU A 185 2.72 -18.71 -16.15
CA GLU A 185 2.21 -18.90 -17.50
C GLU A 185 2.82 -17.92 -18.51
N LEU A 186 3.03 -16.66 -18.09
CA LEU A 186 3.58 -15.61 -18.94
C LEU A 186 5.04 -15.91 -19.32
N ALA A 187 5.81 -16.50 -18.41
CA ALA A 187 7.18 -16.95 -18.64
C ALA A 187 7.28 -17.90 -19.84
N VAL A 188 6.30 -18.79 -19.99
CA VAL A 188 6.25 -19.76 -21.10
C VAL A 188 5.75 -19.12 -22.39
N LYS A 189 4.74 -18.25 -22.30
CA LYS A 189 4.05 -17.69 -23.47
C LYS A 189 4.75 -16.46 -24.06
N GLN A 190 5.33 -15.60 -23.22
CA GLN A 190 5.88 -14.28 -23.57
C GLN A 190 7.09 -13.94 -22.68
N PRO A 191 8.24 -14.61 -22.89
CA PRO A 191 9.44 -14.39 -22.06
C PRO A 191 10.01 -12.97 -22.15
N GLU A 192 9.72 -12.23 -23.21
CA GLU A 192 10.16 -10.83 -23.38
C GLU A 192 9.60 -9.88 -22.30
N ILE A 193 8.41 -10.19 -21.74
CA ILE A 193 7.84 -9.39 -20.66
C ILE A 193 8.64 -9.58 -19.38
N LEU A 194 9.05 -10.81 -19.07
CA LEU A 194 9.89 -11.08 -17.90
C LEU A 194 11.24 -10.36 -18.03
N ARG A 195 11.85 -10.40 -19.22
CA ARG A 195 13.09 -9.67 -19.51
C ARG A 195 12.94 -8.16 -19.25
N LEU A 196 11.78 -7.59 -19.57
CA LEU A 196 11.49 -6.18 -19.32
C LEU A 196 11.42 -5.85 -17.83
N PHE A 197 10.74 -6.70 -17.04
CA PHE A 197 10.69 -6.57 -15.59
C PHE A 197 12.09 -6.69 -14.98
N ASP A 198 12.88 -7.68 -15.39
CA ASP A 198 14.25 -7.89 -14.91
C ASP A 198 15.13 -6.66 -15.21
N GLU A 199 15.05 -6.12 -16.42
CA GLU A 199 15.79 -4.92 -16.83
C GLU A 199 15.36 -3.69 -16.01
N HIS A 200 14.06 -3.52 -15.79
CA HIS A 200 13.52 -2.40 -15.02
C HIS A 200 13.89 -2.48 -13.53
N ILE A 201 13.79 -3.66 -12.92
CA ILE A 201 14.23 -3.90 -11.54
C ILE A 201 15.74 -3.65 -11.40
N ALA A 202 16.55 -4.11 -12.37
CA ALA A 202 17.99 -3.86 -12.37
C ALA A 202 18.33 -2.37 -12.42
N GLN A 203 17.57 -1.57 -13.18
CA GLN A 203 17.73 -0.11 -13.19
C GLN A 203 17.41 0.51 -11.82
N HIS A 204 16.36 0.06 -11.13
CA HIS A 204 16.06 0.50 -9.77
C HIS A 204 17.17 0.12 -8.77
N GLN A 205 17.71 -1.09 -8.88
CA GLN A 205 18.82 -1.58 -8.07
C GLN A 205 20.08 -0.70 -8.24
N GLN A 206 20.39 -0.29 -9.46
CA GLN A 206 21.52 0.62 -9.73
C GLN A 206 21.38 1.97 -9.02
N PHE A 207 20.17 2.54 -8.96
CA PHE A 207 19.95 3.79 -8.21
C PHE A 207 20.15 3.62 -6.71
N LEU A 208 19.76 2.48 -6.14
CA LEU A 208 19.98 2.17 -4.72
C LEU A 208 21.48 1.98 -4.42
N GLU A 209 22.19 1.26 -5.28
CA GLU A 209 23.64 1.06 -5.15
C GLU A 209 24.41 2.38 -5.27
N GLU A 210 24.06 3.24 -6.23
CA GLU A 210 24.67 4.55 -6.37
C GLU A 210 24.41 5.44 -5.15
N ALA A 211 23.19 5.39 -4.59
CA ALA A 211 22.84 6.12 -3.37
C ALA A 211 23.64 5.61 -2.16
N MET A 212 23.78 4.29 -2.02
CA MET A 212 24.57 3.67 -0.95
C MET A 212 26.06 3.99 -1.08
N GLN A 213 26.61 3.95 -2.29
CA GLN A 213 28.01 4.28 -2.55
C GLN A 213 28.31 5.74 -2.20
N LYS A 214 27.42 6.67 -2.60
CA LYS A 214 27.52 8.09 -2.22
C LYS A 214 27.44 8.29 -0.71
N GLN A 215 26.59 7.54 -0.01
CA GLN A 215 26.49 7.61 1.44
C GLN A 215 27.77 7.07 2.12
N MET A 216 28.35 5.99 1.60
CA MET A 216 29.60 5.42 2.12
C MET A 216 30.79 6.37 1.90
N GLU A 217 30.89 6.98 0.72
CA GLU A 217 31.91 7.99 0.41
C GLU A 217 31.79 9.21 1.34
N ALA A 218 30.57 9.70 1.56
CA ALA A 218 30.31 10.79 2.49
C ALA A 218 30.69 10.43 3.94
N ALA A 219 30.44 9.19 4.36
CA ALA A 219 30.80 8.71 5.70
C ALA A 219 32.32 8.56 5.87
N MET A 220 33.05 8.09 4.84
CA MET A 220 34.52 8.05 4.87
C MET A 220 35.13 9.45 4.86
N ALA A 221 34.58 10.37 4.06
CA ALA A 221 35.02 11.76 4.04
C ALA A 221 34.81 12.46 5.39
N ALA A 222 33.68 12.20 6.07
CA ALA A 222 33.40 12.73 7.40
C ALA A 222 34.33 12.19 8.48
N LYS A 223 34.79 10.93 8.36
CA LYS A 223 35.72 10.28 9.29
C LYS A 223 37.19 10.57 8.99
N GLY A 224 37.50 11.04 7.78
CA GLY A 224 38.84 11.36 7.29
C GLY A 224 39.28 12.82 7.48
N ALA A 225 38.45 13.69 8.05
CA ALA A 225 38.83 15.08 8.34
C ALA A 225 39.89 15.10 9.48
N PRO A 226 41.15 15.46 9.21
CA PRO A 226 42.17 15.58 10.26
C PRO A 226 41.83 16.79 11.11
N GLY A 227 41.74 16.59 12.42
CA GLY A 227 41.61 17.66 13.39
C GLY A 227 42.72 18.70 13.20
N GLY A 228 42.34 19.90 12.77
CA GLY A 228 43.19 21.07 12.84
C GLY A 228 43.48 21.37 14.30
N MET A 229 44.72 21.13 14.73
CA MET A 229 45.20 21.51 16.05
C MET A 229 45.19 23.05 16.20
N PRO A 230 44.84 23.58 17.38
CA PRO A 230 44.93 25.00 17.67
C PRO A 230 46.37 25.37 18.03
N ALA A 231 46.92 26.40 17.39
CA ALA A 231 48.21 26.97 17.73
C ALA A 231 48.03 28.36 18.35
N GLY A 232 48.51 28.51 19.60
CA GLY A 232 48.98 29.79 20.13
C GLY A 232 48.17 30.43 21.26
N GLN A 233 48.47 30.04 22.51
CA GLN A 233 48.52 30.99 23.64
C GLN A 233 49.73 31.93 23.42
N GLN A 234 49.78 33.19 23.89
CA GLN A 234 49.72 33.64 25.28
C GLN A 234 49.85 35.20 25.34
N PRO A 235 50.03 35.88 26.50
CA PRO A 235 49.01 36.55 27.34
C PRO A 235 49.19 38.09 27.45
N THR A 236 48.19 38.84 27.96
CA THR A 236 48.46 40.01 28.83
C THR A 236 47.30 40.32 29.77
N ASN A 237 47.70 40.72 30.98
CA ASN A 237 46.95 41.02 32.20
C ASN A 237 45.97 42.21 32.12
N GLY A 238 44.95 42.20 33.00
CA GLY A 238 44.59 43.39 33.78
C GLY A 238 43.11 43.73 33.95
N ALA A 239 42.69 43.71 35.23
CA ALA A 239 41.61 44.51 35.86
C ALA A 239 40.16 43.96 35.93
N THR A 240 39.71 43.82 37.18
CA THR A 240 38.35 43.57 37.70
C THR A 240 37.58 44.90 37.96
N PRO A 241 36.31 44.92 38.43
CA PRO A 241 35.10 45.37 37.73
C PRO A 241 34.49 46.68 38.30
N PRO A 242 33.28 47.12 37.87
CA PRO A 242 32.08 46.82 38.67
C PRO A 242 30.80 46.52 37.84
N GLY A 243 29.86 45.74 38.41
CA GLY A 243 28.53 45.40 37.83
C GLY A 243 27.45 46.43 38.17
N PRO A 244 26.17 46.04 38.39
CA PRO A 244 25.35 44.98 37.78
C PRO A 244 24.02 45.55 37.19
N GLU A 245 23.37 44.88 36.24
CA GLU A 245 21.90 44.98 36.10
C GLU A 245 21.28 43.79 35.36
N SER A 246 20.11 43.42 35.84
CA SER A 246 19.40 42.14 35.70
C SER A 246 18.40 42.10 34.54
N ALA A 247 18.14 40.89 34.00
CA ALA A 247 16.81 40.30 33.71
C ALA A 247 17.02 39.01 32.88
N ALA A 248 16.83 37.81 33.44
CA ALA A 248 15.58 37.00 33.42
C ALA A 248 15.16 36.60 31.97
N GLY A 249 14.96 35.33 31.59
CA GLY A 249 14.97 34.06 32.32
C GLY A 249 14.85 32.87 31.33
N GLN A 250 15.26 31.68 31.80
CA GLN A 250 15.06 30.38 31.13
C GLN A 250 13.67 29.80 31.39
N PRO A 251 13.23 28.85 30.53
CA PRO A 251 12.67 27.57 30.98
C PRO A 251 13.40 26.36 30.36
N PRO A 252 13.15 25.11 30.85
CA PRO A 252 14.22 24.20 31.24
C PRO A 252 14.45 22.97 30.34
N GLU A 253 15.63 22.36 30.53
CA GLU A 253 16.02 21.04 30.02
C GLU A 253 15.29 19.89 30.73
N ALA A 254 14.92 18.86 29.97
CA ALA A 254 14.49 17.55 30.49
C ALA A 254 15.21 16.41 29.75
N GLN A 255 16.39 16.08 30.26
CA GLN A 255 16.93 14.75 30.55
C GLN A 255 16.55 13.56 29.63
N PHE A 256 17.48 13.18 28.76
CA PHE A 256 17.53 11.87 28.11
C PHE A 256 18.18 10.85 29.08
N ARG A 257 17.45 9.79 29.46
CA ARG A 257 18.02 8.65 30.18
C ARG A 257 18.72 7.72 29.20
N GLN A 258 20.04 7.57 29.38
CA GLN A 258 20.81 6.46 28.84
C GLN A 258 20.46 5.18 29.60
N ILE A 259 20.15 4.11 28.86
CA ILE A 259 20.15 2.75 29.37
C ILE A 259 21.27 1.98 28.67
N THR A 260 22.30 1.70 29.46
CA THR A 260 23.40 0.80 29.17
C THR A 260 23.03 -0.64 29.49
N GLU A 261 23.74 -1.55 28.82
CA GLU A 261 24.02 -2.96 29.15
C GLU A 261 23.14 -4.05 28.52
N VAL A 262 23.82 -4.84 27.67
CA VAL A 262 23.40 -6.11 27.08
C VAL A 262 23.97 -7.23 27.96
N PRO A 263 23.16 -8.14 28.53
CA PRO A 263 23.69 -9.34 29.14
C PRO A 263 23.76 -10.47 28.10
N THR A 264 24.98 -10.94 27.88
CA THR A 264 25.27 -12.21 27.21
C THR A 264 25.02 -13.34 28.21
N GLY A 265 24.11 -14.26 27.88
CA GLY A 265 23.80 -15.43 28.70
C GLY A 265 23.29 -16.58 27.83
N GLY A 266 24.17 -17.54 27.55
CA GLY A 266 23.84 -18.78 26.86
C GLY A 266 23.05 -19.73 27.76
N GLY A 267 22.12 -20.46 27.14
CA GLY A 267 21.34 -21.51 27.78
C GLY A 267 20.76 -22.45 26.72
N SER A 268 21.39 -23.60 26.57
CA SER A 268 20.95 -24.77 25.81
C SER A 268 19.62 -25.33 26.33
N GLY A 269 18.68 -25.68 25.44
CA GLY A 269 17.44 -26.35 25.81
C GLY A 269 16.58 -26.81 24.64
N GLU A 270 16.84 -28.05 24.20
CA GLU A 270 15.90 -29.07 23.69
C GLU A 270 14.91 -28.74 22.56
N LEU A 271 15.22 -29.33 21.39
CA LEU A 271 14.30 -29.63 20.31
C LEU A 271 13.33 -30.74 20.75
N SER A 272 12.04 -30.43 20.89
CA SER A 272 10.99 -31.45 21.02
C SER A 272 10.25 -31.60 19.70
N ALA A 273 10.38 -32.80 19.12
CA ALA A 273 9.72 -33.26 17.92
C ALA A 273 8.21 -33.43 18.17
N MET A 274 7.40 -32.76 17.35
CA MET A 274 5.95 -32.88 17.36
C MET A 274 5.54 -34.09 16.50
N THR A 275 5.09 -35.15 17.18
CA THR A 275 4.66 -36.41 16.56
C THR A 275 3.22 -36.27 16.08
N MET A 276 2.99 -36.46 14.78
CA MET A 276 1.66 -36.53 14.17
C MET A 276 0.91 -37.80 14.59
N ARG A 277 -0.37 -37.66 14.91
CA ARG A 277 -1.28 -38.75 15.28
C ARG A 277 -2.26 -38.98 14.11
N PRO A 278 -2.41 -40.20 13.56
CA PRO A 278 -3.39 -40.47 12.52
C PRO A 278 -4.78 -40.68 13.11
N GLY A 279 -5.81 -40.13 12.45
CA GLY A 279 -7.22 -40.29 12.81
C GLY A 279 -7.78 -41.67 12.42
N PRO A 280 -8.91 -42.09 13.02
CA PRO A 280 -9.50 -43.40 12.79
C PRO A 280 -10.37 -43.43 11.52
N THR A 281 -10.36 -44.60 10.88
CA THR A 281 -11.22 -45.05 9.78
C THR A 281 -12.67 -45.23 10.19
#